data_AF-A0A945NN67-F1
#
_entry.id   AF-A0A945NN67-F1
#
_cell.length_a   1.000
_cell.length_b   1.000
_cell.length_c   1.000
_cell.angle_alpha   90.00
_cell.angle_beta   90.00
_cell.angle_gamma   90.00
#
_symmetry.space_group_name_H-M   'P 1'
#
loop_
_entity.id
_entity.type
_entity.pdbx_description
1 polymer ?
#
loop_
_entity_poly.entity_id
_entity_poly.type
_entity_poly.pdbx_seq_one_letter_code
_entity_poly.pdbx_strand_id
1 'polypeptide(L)'
;MTDFERLLTVDDIKNVGWKLGKTYDIEGLDGAEEAYVGFWTPPGLGSLNYEIRIYPSHQIAVEKGTPFAEDASGEDASLNSEDAMWDEGVRDRRIIVGGGSRGSQNPRYYDYIILGNIVILCEGRTSEHSLEQCAPFVNLLRDQGA
;
A
#
# COMPACT_ATOMS: atom_id res chain seq x y z
N MET A 1 13.98 -15.94 9.32
CA MET A 1 12.52 -15.79 9.24
C MET A 1 12.17 -14.68 10.19
N THR A 2 11.86 -13.50 9.69
CA THR A 2 11.81 -12.26 10.48
C THR A 2 10.45 -12.05 11.13
N ASP A 3 10.24 -12.82 12.20
CA ASP A 3 9.61 -12.51 13.50
C ASP A 3 8.90 -11.16 13.66
N PHE A 4 7.79 -10.92 12.94
CA PHE A 4 6.86 -9.84 13.26
C PHE A 4 5.50 -10.44 13.56
N GLU A 5 5.30 -10.82 14.82
CA GLU A 5 4.09 -11.51 15.30
C GLU A 5 2.96 -10.55 15.71
N ARG A 6 3.22 -9.24 15.75
CA ARG A 6 2.21 -8.24 16.15
C ARG A 6 1.16 -8.04 15.06
N LEU A 7 -0.11 -8.10 15.45
CA LEU A 7 -1.21 -7.60 14.63
C LEU A 7 -1.28 -6.08 14.75
N LEU A 8 -1.19 -5.40 13.63
CA LEU A 8 -1.26 -3.95 13.50
C LEU A 8 -2.70 -3.51 13.24
N THR A 9 -3.06 -2.41 13.88
CA THR A 9 -4.31 -1.68 13.68
C THR A 9 -4.07 -0.37 12.94
N VAL A 10 -5.14 0.26 12.45
CA VAL A 10 -5.06 1.61 11.87
C VAL A 10 -4.53 2.65 12.87
N ASP A 11 -4.75 2.44 14.17
CA ASP A 11 -4.27 3.36 15.20
C ASP A 11 -2.76 3.23 15.43
N ASP A 12 -2.21 2.01 15.38
CA ASP A 12 -0.75 1.82 15.38
C ASP A 12 -0.08 2.54 14.21
N ILE A 13 -0.73 2.51 13.04
CA ILE A 13 -0.29 3.19 11.84
C ILE A 13 -0.35 4.72 12.00
N LYS A 14 -1.44 5.26 12.56
CA LYS A 14 -1.56 6.70 12.83
C LYS A 14 -0.55 7.17 13.88
N ASN A 15 -0.21 6.33 14.86
CA ASN A 15 0.74 6.65 15.94
C ASN A 15 2.17 6.89 15.45
N VAL A 16 2.55 6.37 14.27
CA VAL A 16 3.84 6.70 13.61
C VAL A 16 3.78 7.96 12.75
N GLY A 17 2.68 8.72 12.83
CA GLY A 17 2.48 9.99 12.15
C GLY A 17 1.87 9.88 10.76
N TRP A 18 1.43 8.69 10.34
CA TRP A 18 0.67 8.52 9.10
C TRP A 18 -0.69 9.20 9.22
N LYS A 19 -1.11 9.87 8.16
CA LYS A 19 -2.36 10.63 8.11
C LYS A 19 -3.35 9.95 7.18
N LEU A 20 -4.51 9.60 7.72
CA LEU A 20 -5.63 9.04 6.97
C LEU A 20 -6.12 10.05 5.93
N GLY A 21 -6.18 9.62 4.67
CA GLY A 21 -6.78 10.37 3.57
C GLY A 21 -8.21 9.93 3.32
N LYS A 22 -8.40 8.64 3.00
CA LYS A 22 -9.70 8.04 2.70
C LYS A 22 -9.77 6.60 3.22
N THR A 23 -10.97 6.20 3.64
CA THR A 23 -11.32 4.81 3.97
C THR A 23 -11.98 4.19 2.74
N TYR A 24 -11.58 2.98 2.38
CA TYR A 24 -12.14 2.22 1.28
C TYR A 24 -13.23 1.27 1.76
N ASP A 25 -14.20 1.03 0.89
CA ASP A 25 -15.13 -0.10 1.03
C ASP A 25 -14.40 -1.39 0.65
N ILE A 26 -14.40 -2.37 1.53
CA ILE A 26 -13.68 -3.64 1.36
C ILE A 26 -14.49 -4.66 0.56
N GLU A 27 -15.69 -4.32 0.07
CA GLU A 27 -16.42 -5.20 -0.84
C GLU A 27 -15.55 -5.57 -2.05
N GLY A 28 -15.37 -6.88 -2.28
CA GLY A 28 -14.51 -7.43 -3.33
C GLY A 28 -13.01 -7.54 -3.00
N LEU A 29 -12.55 -7.09 -1.83
CA LEU A 29 -11.18 -7.29 -1.35
C LEU A 29 -11.12 -8.49 -0.38
N ASP A 30 -10.93 -9.68 -0.93
CA ASP A 30 -11.08 -10.92 -0.15
C ASP A 30 -10.18 -10.96 1.09
N GLY A 31 -10.81 -11.24 2.23
CA GLY A 31 -10.13 -11.48 3.50
C GLY A 31 -9.64 -10.23 4.23
N ALA A 32 -9.75 -9.04 3.63
CA ALA A 32 -9.45 -7.79 4.32
C ALA A 32 -10.54 -7.43 5.34
N GLU A 33 -10.13 -6.84 6.46
CA GLU A 33 -11.03 -6.27 7.48
C GLU A 33 -11.14 -4.75 7.32
N GLU A 34 -10.06 -4.10 6.87
CA GLU A 34 -10.01 -2.65 6.68
C GLU A 34 -9.08 -2.30 5.50
N ALA A 35 -9.39 -1.24 4.76
CA ALA A 35 -8.53 -0.71 3.73
C ALA A 35 -8.55 0.82 3.69
N TYR A 36 -7.37 1.41 3.53
CA TYR A 36 -7.17 2.85 3.65
C TYR A 36 -6.18 3.37 2.62
N VAL A 37 -6.36 4.63 2.22
CA VAL A 37 -5.30 5.42 1.60
C VAL A 37 -4.99 6.62 2.48
N GLY A 38 -3.72 6.96 2.54
CA GLY A 38 -3.25 8.12 3.29
C GLY A 38 -1.78 8.39 2.99
N PHE A 39 -1.19 9.24 3.79
CA PHE A 39 0.14 9.76 3.48
C PHE A 39 1.00 9.92 4.72
N TRP A 40 2.30 9.77 4.51
CA TRP A 40 3.32 10.04 5.50
C TRP A 40 4.47 10.79 4.82
N THR A 41 5.06 11.75 5.52
CA THR A 41 6.17 12.57 5.00
C THR A 41 7.47 12.12 5.66
N PRO A 42 8.34 11.39 4.94
CA PRO A 42 9.65 11.05 5.45
C PRO A 42 10.51 12.31 5.62
N PRO A 43 11.41 12.36 6.61
CA PRO A 43 12.37 13.44 6.73
C PRO A 43 13.18 13.62 5.44
N GLY A 44 13.18 14.84 4.88
CA GLY A 44 13.95 15.16 3.67
C GLY A 44 13.30 14.73 2.35
N LEU A 45 12.11 14.12 2.37
CA LEU A 45 11.34 13.75 1.18
C LEU A 45 9.99 14.48 1.13
N GLY A 46 9.36 14.44 -0.04
CA GLY A 46 7.97 14.85 -0.20
C GLY A 46 7.01 13.90 0.52
N SER A 47 5.75 14.31 0.66
CA SER A 47 4.70 13.43 1.16
C SER A 47 4.51 12.26 0.20
N LEU A 48 4.60 11.03 0.72
CA LEU A 48 4.36 9.81 -0.03
C LEU A 48 2.98 9.25 0.33
N ASN A 49 2.31 8.66 -0.65
CA ASN A 49 1.04 7.98 -0.46
C ASN A 49 1.27 6.51 -0.16
N TYR A 50 0.38 5.96 0.65
CA TYR A 50 0.36 4.55 1.01
C TYR A 50 -1.08 4.08 0.92
N GLU A 51 -1.28 2.94 0.27
CA GLU A 51 -2.51 2.16 0.44
C GLU A 51 -2.20 1.05 1.43
N ILE A 52 -2.99 0.97 2.50
CA ILE A 52 -2.81 0.02 3.59
C ILE A 52 -4.05 -0.85 3.68
N ARG A 53 -3.85 -2.16 3.65
CA ARG A 53 -4.91 -3.17 3.76
C ARG A 53 -4.62 -4.01 5.00
N ILE A 54 -5.59 -4.13 5.89
CA ILE A 54 -5.48 -4.86 7.16
C ILE A 54 -6.25 -6.17 7.04
N TYR A 55 -5.61 -7.25 7.43
CA TYR A 55 -6.14 -8.61 7.44
C TYR A 55 -6.19 -9.15 8.87
N PRO A 56 -6.94 -10.23 9.15
CA PRO A 56 -7.03 -10.77 10.51
C PRO A 56 -5.73 -11.43 10.99
N SER A 57 -4.82 -11.81 10.08
CA SER A 57 -3.53 -12.43 10.43
C SER A 57 -2.50 -12.27 9.33
N HIS A 58 -1.23 -12.53 9.68
CA HIS A 58 -0.15 -12.57 8.69
C HIS A 58 -0.40 -13.61 7.59
N GLN A 59 -0.89 -14.80 7.96
CA GLN A 59 -1.18 -15.85 6.99
C GLN A 59 -2.22 -15.38 5.97
N ILE A 60 -3.30 -14.73 6.42
CA ILE A 60 -4.33 -14.22 5.51
C ILE A 60 -3.80 -13.04 4.68
N ALA A 61 -2.98 -12.16 5.26
CA ALA A 61 -2.33 -11.08 4.50
C ALA A 61 -1.47 -11.62 3.36
N VAL A 62 -0.74 -12.72 3.58
CA VAL A 62 0.06 -13.39 2.55
C VAL A 62 -0.84 -14.11 1.55
N GLU A 63 -1.72 -15.01 2.00
CA GLU A 63 -2.49 -15.88 1.10
C GLU A 63 -3.55 -15.13 0.29
N LYS A 64 -4.18 -14.12 0.90
CA LYS A 64 -5.26 -13.34 0.28
C LYS A 64 -4.78 -11.98 -0.19
N GLY A 65 -3.90 -11.32 0.55
CA GLY A 65 -3.47 -9.97 0.21
C GLY A 65 -2.47 -9.89 -0.94
N THR A 66 -1.58 -10.87 -1.09
CA THR A 66 -0.57 -10.87 -2.17
C THR A 66 -1.18 -10.75 -3.57
N PRO A 67 -2.16 -11.58 -3.99
CA PRO A 67 -2.73 -11.48 -5.34
C PRO A 67 -3.29 -10.08 -5.66
N PHE A 68 -4.03 -9.47 -4.72
CA PHE A 68 -4.55 -8.12 -4.92
C PHE A 68 -3.46 -7.04 -4.88
N ALA A 69 -2.33 -7.28 -4.19
CA ALA A 69 -1.23 -6.34 -4.13
C ALA A 69 -0.42 -6.36 -5.42
N GLU A 70 -0.20 -7.55 -5.97
CA GLU A 70 0.43 -7.77 -7.29
C GLU A 70 -0.40 -7.16 -8.41
N ASP A 71 -1.73 -7.35 -8.40
CA ASP A 71 -2.63 -6.71 -9.38
C ASP A 71 -2.62 -5.17 -9.28
N ALA A 72 -2.45 -4.63 -8.08
CA ALA A 72 -2.55 -3.19 -7.81
C ALA A 72 -1.21 -2.43 -7.88
N SER A 73 -0.08 -3.11 -8.12
CA SER A 73 1.25 -2.51 -8.09
C SER A 73 2.18 -3.08 -9.18
N GLY A 74 3.32 -2.42 -9.39
CA GLY A 74 4.29 -2.81 -10.40
C GLY A 74 3.98 -2.25 -11.79
N GLU A 75 4.82 -2.59 -12.77
CA GLU A 75 4.70 -2.05 -14.14
C GLU A 75 3.40 -2.47 -14.84
N ASP A 76 2.91 -3.67 -14.52
CA ASP A 76 1.70 -4.27 -15.11
C ASP A 76 0.44 -4.08 -14.24
N ALA A 77 0.45 -3.13 -13.30
CA ALA A 77 -0.68 -2.91 -12.41
C ALA A 77 -1.99 -2.63 -13.20
N SER A 78 -3.08 -3.23 -12.75
CA SER A 78 -4.43 -3.02 -13.29
C SER A 78 -4.96 -1.65 -12.90
N LEU A 79 -4.85 -0.70 -13.83
CA LEU A 79 -5.25 0.71 -13.63
C LEU A 79 -6.63 1.02 -14.20
N ASN A 80 -7.52 0.05 -14.36
CA ASN A 80 -8.91 0.27 -14.73
C ASN A 80 -9.81 -0.78 -14.05
N SER A 81 -11.10 -0.46 -13.87
CA SER A 81 -12.05 -1.32 -13.16
C SER A 81 -12.53 -2.51 -14.00
N GLU A 82 -12.16 -2.59 -15.28
CA GLU A 82 -12.52 -3.74 -16.12
C GLU A 82 -11.50 -4.87 -15.94
N ASP A 83 -10.24 -4.51 -15.66
CA ASP A 83 -9.12 -5.44 -15.49
C ASP A 83 -8.77 -5.70 -14.01
N ALA A 84 -9.02 -4.75 -13.11
CA ALA A 84 -8.62 -4.87 -11.71
C ALA A 84 -9.38 -5.96 -10.95
N MET A 85 -8.67 -6.65 -10.06
CA MET A 85 -9.28 -7.62 -9.15
C MET A 85 -10.19 -6.95 -8.12
N TRP A 86 -9.93 -5.68 -7.79
CA TRP A 86 -10.69 -4.90 -6.83
C TRP A 86 -10.85 -3.44 -7.27
N ASP A 87 -12.09 -3.06 -7.60
CA ASP A 87 -12.45 -1.78 -8.21
C ASP A 87 -12.26 -0.56 -7.30
N GLU A 88 -12.49 -0.72 -5.99
CA GLU A 88 -12.34 0.40 -5.06
C GLU A 88 -10.87 0.80 -4.98
N GLY A 89 -10.62 2.11 -5.05
CA GLY A 89 -9.27 2.68 -5.04
C GLY A 89 -8.51 2.66 -6.37
N VAL A 90 -9.01 2.00 -7.44
CA VAL A 90 -8.29 1.93 -8.74
C VAL A 90 -7.93 3.32 -9.29
N ARG A 91 -8.74 4.36 -9.04
CA ARG A 91 -8.43 5.74 -9.47
C ARG A 91 -7.31 6.38 -8.65
N ASP A 92 -7.20 6.03 -7.37
CA ASP A 92 -6.19 6.56 -6.46
C ASP A 92 -4.82 5.91 -6.72
N ARG A 93 -4.81 4.67 -7.20
CA ARG A 93 -3.61 3.92 -7.64
C ARG A 93 -2.95 4.46 -8.91
N ARG A 94 -3.48 5.53 -9.51
CA ARG A 94 -2.95 6.13 -10.75
C ARG A 94 -2.24 7.44 -10.46
N ILE A 95 -1.21 7.72 -11.24
CA ILE A 95 -0.60 9.05 -11.36
C ILE A 95 -0.59 9.48 -12.83
N ILE A 96 -0.94 10.76 -13.06
CA ILE A 96 -0.83 11.39 -14.37
C ILE A 96 0.54 12.07 -14.43
N VAL A 97 1.46 11.51 -15.22
CA VAL A 97 2.80 12.06 -15.41
C VAL A 97 2.81 12.92 -16.67
N GLY A 98 3.03 14.23 -16.52
CA GLY A 98 3.19 15.14 -17.66
C GLY A 98 4.62 15.05 -18.21
N GLY A 99 4.85 14.23 -19.24
CA GLY A 99 6.19 14.11 -19.85
C GLY A 99 6.35 13.07 -20.95
N GLY A 100 5.44 12.11 -21.07
CA GLY A 100 5.20 11.27 -22.26
C GLY A 100 3.84 11.60 -22.89
N SER A 101 3.32 10.77 -23.81
CA SER A 101 1.97 10.93 -24.40
C SER A 101 0.97 11.40 -23.33
N ARG A 102 0.52 12.65 -23.46
CA ARG A 102 -0.41 13.30 -22.52
C ARG A 102 -1.58 12.34 -22.27
N GLY A 103 -1.65 11.75 -21.08
CA GLY A 103 -2.77 10.88 -20.68
C GLY A 103 -2.44 9.43 -20.34
N SER A 104 -1.19 8.95 -20.44
CA SER A 104 -0.85 7.60 -19.98
C SER A 104 -1.02 7.48 -18.46
N GLN A 105 -1.92 6.60 -18.03
CA GLN A 105 -2.06 6.23 -16.61
C GLN A 105 -0.81 5.46 -16.21
N ASN A 106 -0.10 5.92 -15.19
CA ASN A 106 1.01 5.18 -14.61
C ASN A 106 0.62 4.68 -13.22
N PRO A 107 1.12 3.52 -12.79
CA PRO A 107 0.93 3.04 -11.42
C PRO A 107 1.52 4.05 -10.44
N ARG A 108 0.78 4.32 -9.36
CA ARG A 108 1.29 5.07 -8.21
C ARG A 108 2.22 4.20 -7.39
N TYR A 109 1.81 2.95 -7.20
CA TYR A 109 2.50 1.96 -6.39
C TYR A 109 3.27 1.00 -7.29
N TYR A 110 4.55 0.81 -7.02
CA TYR A 110 5.43 -0.02 -7.84
C TYR A 110 5.86 -1.31 -7.16
N ASP A 111 5.61 -1.43 -5.86
CA ASP A 111 5.82 -2.63 -5.07
C ASP A 111 5.01 -2.52 -3.77
N TYR A 112 5.02 -3.59 -2.98
CA TYR A 112 4.32 -3.67 -1.71
C TYR A 112 5.15 -4.41 -0.66
N ILE A 113 4.81 -4.18 0.61
CA ILE A 113 5.41 -4.85 1.76
C ILE A 113 4.31 -5.47 2.61
N ILE A 114 4.52 -6.72 3.03
CA ILE A 114 3.69 -7.37 4.04
C ILE A 114 4.41 -7.27 5.39
N LEU A 115 3.78 -6.62 6.37
CA LEU A 115 4.29 -6.48 7.73
C LEU A 115 3.23 -7.02 8.71
N GLY A 116 3.48 -8.17 9.33
CA GLY A 116 2.46 -8.83 10.15
C GLY A 116 1.21 -9.08 9.32
N ASN A 117 0.07 -8.58 9.80
CA ASN A 117 -1.23 -8.72 9.15
C ASN A 117 -1.60 -7.59 8.17
N ILE A 118 -0.70 -6.67 7.85
CA ILE A 118 -0.99 -5.58 6.91
C ILE A 118 -0.18 -5.71 5.63
N VAL A 119 -0.82 -5.31 4.52
CA VAL A 119 -0.20 -5.11 3.21
C VAL A 119 -0.11 -3.60 2.97
N ILE A 120 1.08 -3.13 2.62
CA ILE A 120 1.39 -1.72 2.38
C ILE A 120 1.84 -1.57 0.93
N LEU A 121 1.06 -0.90 0.09
CA LEU A 121 1.48 -0.55 -1.27
C LEU A 121 2.31 0.74 -1.19
N CYS A 122 3.50 0.69 -1.78
CA CYS A 122 4.53 1.69 -1.62
C CYS A 122 4.63 2.58 -2.88
N GLU A 123 4.49 3.89 -2.71
CA GLU A 123 4.60 4.83 -3.83
C GLU A 123 6.01 4.80 -4.41
N GLY A 124 6.11 4.78 -5.74
CA GLY A 124 7.41 4.79 -6.41
C GLY A 124 7.33 4.89 -7.92
N ARG A 125 8.46 4.63 -8.57
CA ARG A 125 8.63 4.71 -10.03
C ARG A 125 9.22 3.44 -10.64
N THR A 126 9.79 2.61 -9.78
CA THR A 126 10.31 1.26 -10.01
C THR A 126 10.11 0.50 -8.71
N SER A 127 10.16 -0.84 -8.76
CA SER A 127 10.06 -1.68 -7.55
C SER A 127 11.13 -1.27 -6.51
N GLU A 128 12.40 -1.22 -6.91
CA GLU A 128 13.51 -0.79 -6.03
C GLU A 128 13.25 0.58 -5.38
N HIS A 129 12.91 1.60 -6.18
CA HIS A 129 12.65 2.94 -5.67
C HIS A 129 11.47 2.98 -4.69
N SER A 130 10.41 2.22 -4.96
CA SER A 130 9.24 2.17 -4.07
C SER A 130 9.58 1.55 -2.73
N LEU A 131 10.34 0.45 -2.71
CA LEU A 131 10.75 -0.22 -1.49
C LEU A 131 11.72 0.64 -0.66
N GLU A 132 12.68 1.31 -1.31
CA GLU A 132 13.62 2.23 -0.64
C GLU A 132 12.92 3.37 0.08
N GLN A 133 11.92 3.99 -0.56
CA GLN A 133 11.18 5.11 0.04
C GLN A 133 10.17 4.66 1.10
N CYS A 134 9.68 3.42 1.01
CA CYS A 134 8.75 2.82 1.97
C CYS A 134 9.46 2.32 3.24
N ALA A 135 10.74 1.92 3.12
CA ALA A 135 11.50 1.33 4.21
C ALA A 135 11.53 2.18 5.50
N PRO A 136 11.72 3.52 5.47
CA PRO A 136 11.66 4.34 6.68
C PRO A 136 10.32 4.24 7.42
N PHE A 137 9.20 4.20 6.67
CA PHE A 137 7.86 4.07 7.24
C PHE A 137 7.66 2.69 7.87
N VAL A 138 8.06 1.63 7.18
CA VAL A 138 7.99 0.25 7.69
C VAL A 138 8.85 0.06 8.93
N ASN A 139 10.02 0.67 8.99
CA ASN A 139 10.89 0.62 10.18
C ASN A 139 10.23 1.28 11.38
N LEU A 140 9.55 2.43 11.22
CA LEU A 140 8.81 3.06 12.32
C LEU A 140 7.71 2.15 12.87
N LEU A 141 7.00 1.43 12.00
CA LEU A 141 5.98 0.46 12.42
C LEU A 141 6.57 -0.73 13.16
N ARG A 142 7.77 -1.18 12.77
CA ARG A 142 8.52 -2.25 13.46
C ARG A 142 9.00 -1.79 14.84
N ASP A 143 9.54 -0.59 14.94
CA ASP A 143 10.18 -0.07 16.16
C ASP A 143 9.17 0.26 17.27
N GLN A 144 7.91 0.59 16.93
CA GLN A 144 6.85 0.70 17.95
C GLN A 144 6.43 -0.65 18.57
N GLY A 145 6.97 -1.78 18.08
CA GLY A 145 6.76 -3.12 18.62
C GLY A 145 7.91 -3.65 19.47
N ALA A 146 8.97 -2.87 19.68
CA ALA A 146 10.14 -3.21 20.50
C ALA A 146 10.08 -2.62 21.92
#